data_AF-A0A9N9QXW9-F1
#
_entry.id   AF-A0A9N9QXW9-F1
#
_cell.length_a   1.000
_cell.length_b   1.000
_cell.length_c   1.000
_cell.angle_alpha   90.00
_cell.angle_beta   90.00
_cell.angle_gamma   90.00
#
_symmetry.space_group_name_H-M   'P 1'
#
loop_
_entity.id
_entity.type
_entity.pdbx_description
1 polymer ?
#
loop_
_entity_poly.entity_id
_entity_poly.type
_entity_poly.pdbx_seq_one_letter_code
_entity_poly.pdbx_strand_id
1 'polypeptide(L)'
;MTVLSLPPRAAGFGRTACSAMFRAVSEGWKRYWWGTGTIPNRNNRLEDIYLRFYNGSSPEDYVEFPLSEATRLFNIKGFDKNNSTVLYIHGFIETALQESIQVVVSSYLESKPGTNIILLDWSNMSHGSYLVNAARNTKKVGAAAAEQIKVLVENGLPLDKIHIIGHSLGSHVAGYTARELQNRYQKTVKRLTALDPAFPAFYPDGVVMEHINSEDAEFVDVIHTDAGGYGAPVRTGTVDFWPNGGKSIQPGCPRFAPVPLSDDSK
;
A
#
# COMPACT_ATOMS: atom_id res chain seq x y z
N MET A 1 -14.95 -5.31 40.84
CA MET A 1 -15.22 -5.90 39.52
C MET A 1 -15.85 -4.81 38.68
N THR A 2 -15.03 -3.97 38.06
CA THR A 2 -15.48 -2.71 37.43
C THR A 2 -15.37 -2.89 35.93
N VAL A 3 -16.53 -2.99 35.28
CA VAL A 3 -16.67 -3.05 33.83
C VAL A 3 -16.40 -1.65 33.30
N LEU A 4 -15.27 -1.46 32.61
CA LEU A 4 -15.00 -0.26 31.82
C LEU A 4 -15.88 -0.31 30.57
N SER A 5 -16.98 0.44 30.59
CA SER A 5 -17.81 0.74 29.43
C SER A 5 -17.06 1.65 28.47
N LEU A 6 -16.79 1.18 27.25
CA LEU A 6 -16.32 2.01 26.14
C LEU A 6 -17.44 2.98 25.70
N PRO A 7 -17.12 4.24 25.35
CA PRO A 7 -18.12 5.21 24.93
C PRO A 7 -18.71 4.87 23.54
N PRO A 8 -19.98 5.22 23.28
CA PRO A 8 -20.68 4.86 22.06
C PRO A 8 -20.35 5.87 20.94
N ARG A 9 -19.25 5.66 20.21
CA ARG A 9 -18.99 6.36 18.92
C ARG A 9 -18.35 5.50 17.82
N ALA A 10 -18.34 4.18 17.96
CA ALA A 10 -17.78 3.26 16.97
C ALA A 10 -18.77 2.78 15.88
N ALA A 11 -19.97 3.37 15.77
CA ALA A 11 -21.00 2.89 14.84
C ALA A 11 -20.82 3.36 13.38
N GLY A 12 -19.87 4.26 13.10
CA GLY A 12 -19.62 4.78 11.76
C GLY A 12 -18.49 4.11 10.97
N PHE A 13 -17.56 3.43 11.64
CA PHE A 13 -16.34 2.89 11.01
C PHE A 13 -16.55 1.58 10.22
N GLY A 14 -17.66 0.87 10.46
CA GLY A 14 -17.89 -0.47 9.90
C GLY A 14 -18.21 -0.52 8.40
N ARG A 15 -18.47 0.61 7.73
CA ARG A 15 -18.76 0.65 6.29
C ARG A 15 -17.55 1.02 5.43
N THR A 16 -16.58 1.73 6.00
CA THR A 16 -15.49 2.39 5.27
C THR A 16 -14.22 1.57 5.18
N ALA A 17 -14.05 0.58 6.06
CA ALA A 17 -12.90 -0.33 6.09
C ALA A 17 -13.04 -1.52 5.11
N CYS A 18 -14.14 -1.58 4.35
CA CYS A 18 -14.23 -2.53 3.26
C CYS A 18 -13.44 -1.96 2.09
N SER A 19 -12.23 -2.48 1.86
CA SER A 19 -11.68 -2.52 0.51
C SER A 19 -12.79 -3.08 -0.37
N ALA A 20 -13.37 -2.19 -1.18
CA ALA A 20 -14.54 -2.48 -1.97
C ALA A 20 -14.21 -3.66 -2.90
N MET A 21 -14.82 -4.82 -2.64
CA MET A 21 -14.67 -6.00 -3.47
C MET A 21 -15.17 -5.76 -4.90
N PHE A 22 -14.26 -5.57 -5.84
CA PHE A 22 -14.57 -5.49 -7.28
C PHE A 22 -14.84 -6.87 -7.86
N ARG A 23 -15.95 -7.51 -7.46
CA ARG A 23 -16.42 -8.70 -8.19
C ARG A 23 -16.99 -8.26 -9.53
N ALA A 24 -16.32 -8.71 -10.60
CA ALA A 24 -16.60 -8.48 -12.00
C ALA A 24 -18.10 -8.33 -12.35
N VAL A 25 -18.55 -7.08 -12.57
CA VAL A 25 -19.82 -6.83 -13.26
C VAL A 25 -19.79 -5.61 -14.20
N SER A 26 -18.76 -4.75 -14.15
CA SER A 26 -18.64 -3.62 -15.07
C SER A 26 -17.73 -3.93 -16.25
N GLU A 27 -18.09 -3.43 -17.45
CA GLU A 27 -17.25 -3.49 -18.65
C GLU A 27 -15.90 -2.77 -18.44
N GLY A 28 -15.86 -1.77 -17.55
CA GLY A 28 -14.63 -1.13 -17.09
C GLY A 28 -13.68 -2.12 -16.41
N TRP A 29 -14.17 -2.94 -15.47
CA TRP A 29 -13.32 -3.92 -14.78
C TRP A 29 -12.77 -4.98 -15.74
N LYS A 30 -13.58 -5.47 -16.70
CA LYS A 30 -13.11 -6.39 -17.74
C LYS A 30 -12.02 -5.76 -18.62
N ARG A 31 -12.17 -4.48 -18.96
CA ARG A 31 -11.19 -3.72 -19.76
C ARG A 31 -9.82 -3.58 -19.08
N TYR A 32 -9.77 -3.48 -17.76
CA TYR A 32 -8.51 -3.36 -17.01
C TYR A 32 -7.95 -4.70 -16.53
N TRP A 33 -8.81 -5.63 -16.13
CA TRP A 33 -8.37 -6.95 -15.66
C TRP A 33 -7.96 -7.88 -16.81
N TRP A 34 -8.73 -7.89 -17.91
CA TRP A 34 -8.53 -8.77 -19.07
C TRP A 34 -8.10 -8.02 -20.35
N GLY A 35 -8.20 -6.69 -20.38
CA GLY A 35 -7.93 -5.89 -21.57
C GLY A 35 -6.61 -5.11 -21.52
N THR A 36 -6.35 -4.33 -22.58
CA THR A 36 -5.22 -3.39 -22.71
C THR A 36 -5.58 -1.98 -22.28
N GLY A 37 -6.69 -1.80 -21.54
CA GLY A 37 -7.21 -0.48 -21.20
C GLY A 37 -6.19 0.34 -20.42
N THR A 38 -5.71 1.44 -21.00
CA THR A 38 -5.03 2.50 -20.27
C THR A 38 -6.07 3.44 -19.69
N ILE A 39 -5.82 3.97 -18.48
CA ILE A 39 -6.59 5.13 -18.00
C ILE A 39 -6.07 6.33 -18.82
N PRO A 40 -6.94 7.12 -19.50
CA PRO A 40 -6.50 8.28 -20.26
C PRO A 40 -5.63 9.21 -19.40
N ASN A 41 -4.58 9.78 -20.00
CA ASN A 41 -3.61 10.68 -19.34
C ASN A 41 -2.73 10.06 -18.25
N ARG A 42 -2.68 8.72 -18.12
CA ARG A 42 -1.69 8.05 -17.27
C ARG A 42 -0.59 7.38 -18.09
N ASN A 43 0.66 7.66 -17.73
CA ASN A 43 1.85 7.16 -18.41
C ASN A 43 2.54 6.10 -17.55
N ASN A 44 2.96 5.01 -18.17
CA ASN A 44 3.66 3.94 -17.46
C ASN A 44 5.17 4.24 -17.35
N ARG A 45 5.52 5.24 -16.51
CA ARG A 45 6.87 5.76 -16.36
C ARG A 45 7.25 5.93 -14.89
N LEU A 46 8.52 5.68 -14.57
CA LEU A 46 9.05 5.82 -13.21
C LEU A 46 9.09 7.28 -12.75
N GLU A 47 9.25 8.21 -13.69
CA GLU A 47 9.26 9.66 -13.41
C GLU A 47 7.90 10.17 -12.93
N ASP A 48 6.83 9.41 -13.18
CA ASP A 48 5.46 9.74 -12.80
C ASP A 48 5.03 9.04 -11.48
N ILE A 49 6.01 8.66 -10.64
CA ILE A 49 5.83 8.18 -9.27
C ILE A 49 6.11 9.34 -8.30
N TYR A 50 5.22 9.53 -7.33
CA TYR A 50 5.28 10.65 -6.40
C TYR A 50 5.36 10.16 -4.95
N LEU A 51 5.99 10.97 -4.11
CA LEU A 51 5.88 10.88 -2.67
C LEU A 51 4.92 11.96 -2.19
N ARG A 52 3.90 11.54 -1.45
CA ARG A 52 2.95 12.44 -0.79
C ARG A 52 3.18 12.38 0.72
N PHE A 53 3.71 13.46 1.28
CA PHE A 53 3.95 13.59 2.72
C PHE A 53 2.79 14.36 3.37
N TYR A 54 2.12 13.74 4.33
CA TYR A 54 1.02 14.34 5.07
C TYR A 54 1.58 15.11 6.27
N ASN A 55 1.42 16.43 6.26
CA ASN A 55 2.08 17.34 7.20
C ASN A 55 1.12 18.20 8.04
N GLY A 56 -0.18 17.90 7.98
CA GLY A 56 -1.21 18.52 8.81
C GLY A 56 -1.99 17.51 9.66
N SER A 57 -3.24 17.86 9.95
CA SER A 57 -4.13 17.04 10.78
C SER A 57 -5.24 16.36 9.96
N SER A 58 -5.34 16.72 8.67
CA SER A 58 -6.26 16.12 7.70
C SER A 58 -5.47 15.44 6.57
N PRO A 59 -6.03 14.39 5.93
CA PRO A 59 -5.43 13.82 4.72
C PRO A 59 -5.41 14.76 3.51
N GLU A 60 -6.11 15.90 3.58
CA GLU A 60 -6.02 16.98 2.58
C GLU A 60 -4.76 17.86 2.77
N ASP A 61 -4.13 17.79 3.94
CA ASP A 61 -2.93 18.57 4.26
C ASP A 61 -1.67 17.78 3.87
N TYR A 62 -1.26 17.91 2.61
CA TYR A 62 -0.08 17.21 2.10
C TYR A 62 0.81 18.07 1.20
N VAL A 63 2.06 17.64 1.09
CA VAL A 63 3.01 18.11 0.08
C VAL A 63 3.39 16.93 -0.80
N GLU A 64 3.28 17.10 -2.11
CA GLU A 64 3.60 16.09 -3.11
C GLU A 64 4.79 16.52 -3.97
N PHE A 65 5.68 15.57 -4.25
CA PHE A 65 6.87 15.79 -5.08
C PHE A 65 7.30 14.47 -5.73
N PRO A 66 8.03 14.50 -6.85
CA PRO A 66 8.49 13.30 -7.53
C PRO A 66 9.35 12.40 -6.63
N LEU A 67 9.26 11.09 -6.82
CA LEU A 67 10.05 10.10 -6.09
C LEU A 67 11.56 10.38 -6.22
N SER A 68 12.03 10.82 -7.39
CA SER A 68 13.42 11.20 -7.65
C SER A 68 13.91 12.38 -6.80
N GLU A 69 13.01 13.14 -6.20
CA GLU A 69 13.32 14.29 -5.34
C GLU A 69 13.08 13.97 -3.85
N ALA A 70 13.21 12.70 -3.45
CA ALA A 70 12.89 12.22 -2.10
C ALA A 70 13.53 13.05 -0.97
N THR A 71 14.75 13.55 -1.16
CA THR A 71 15.48 14.36 -0.17
C THR A 71 14.78 15.68 0.17
N ARG A 72 13.81 16.14 -0.64
CA ARG A 72 12.95 17.28 -0.29
C ARG A 72 12.19 17.08 1.01
N LEU A 73 11.92 15.84 1.41
CA LEU A 73 11.31 15.50 2.71
C LEU A 73 11.92 16.27 3.88
N PHE A 74 13.26 16.36 3.92
CA PHE A 74 13.98 17.01 5.02
C PHE A 74 13.74 18.51 5.13
N ASN A 75 13.24 19.15 4.07
CA ASN A 75 12.99 20.58 4.01
C ASN A 75 11.50 20.94 4.15
N ILE A 76 10.61 19.95 4.24
CA ILE A 76 9.17 20.19 4.36
C ILE A 76 8.82 20.44 5.83
N LYS A 77 8.08 21.52 6.08
CA LYS A 77 7.57 21.84 7.41
C LYS A 77 6.73 20.67 7.94
N GLY A 78 7.03 20.25 9.17
CA GLY A 78 6.34 19.16 9.86
C GLY A 78 7.08 17.81 9.78
N PHE A 79 8.06 17.66 8.89
CA PHE A 79 8.90 16.47 8.85
C PHE A 79 9.94 16.49 9.98
N ASP A 80 10.07 15.39 10.72
CA ASP A 80 11.12 15.21 11.71
C ASP A 80 11.73 13.81 11.59
N LYS A 81 13.02 13.74 11.26
CA LYS A 81 13.78 12.47 11.13
C LYS A 81 13.84 11.67 12.43
N ASN A 82 13.59 12.28 13.58
CA ASN A 82 13.55 11.59 14.86
C ASN A 82 12.22 10.86 15.10
N ASN A 83 11.18 11.16 14.33
CA ASN A 83 9.91 10.47 14.44
C ASN A 83 9.93 9.16 13.64
N SER A 84 9.02 8.25 13.96
CA SER A 84 8.77 7.07 13.13
C SER A 84 8.31 7.50 11.75
N THR A 85 8.76 6.79 10.71
CA THR A 85 8.38 7.04 9.32
C THR A 85 7.64 5.85 8.77
N VAL A 86 6.42 6.06 8.32
CA VAL A 86 5.60 5.05 7.65
C VAL A 86 5.60 5.36 6.16
N LEU A 87 6.04 4.40 5.37
CA LEU A 87 5.87 4.40 3.92
C LEU A 87 4.68 3.51 3.57
N TYR A 88 3.56 4.11 3.20
CA TYR A 88 2.38 3.40 2.75
C TYR A 88 2.36 3.28 1.22
N ILE A 89 2.01 2.10 0.70
CA ILE A 89 2.02 1.77 -0.72
C ILE A 89 0.67 1.14 -1.10
N HIS A 90 -0.08 1.83 -1.96
CA HIS A 90 -1.41 1.40 -2.40
C HIS A 90 -1.36 0.29 -3.46
N GLY A 91 -2.54 -0.23 -3.84
CA GLY A 91 -2.71 -1.35 -4.75
C GLY A 91 -3.10 -0.98 -6.19
N PHE A 92 -3.69 -1.97 -6.87
CA PHE A 92 -4.12 -1.91 -8.27
C PHE A 92 -5.20 -0.86 -8.50
N ILE A 93 -5.04 0.00 -9.51
CA ILE A 93 -5.98 1.07 -9.92
C ILE A 93 -6.22 2.18 -8.87
N GLU A 94 -5.80 1.97 -7.62
CA GLU A 94 -5.95 2.98 -6.55
C GLU A 94 -5.19 4.28 -6.86
N THR A 95 -5.70 5.38 -6.33
CA THR A 95 -5.08 6.71 -6.35
C THR A 95 -4.99 7.26 -4.94
N ALA A 96 -4.10 8.23 -4.72
CA ALA A 96 -3.94 8.87 -3.43
C ALA A 96 -5.21 9.53 -2.85
N LEU A 97 -6.20 9.85 -3.70
CA LEU A 97 -7.46 10.49 -3.31
C LEU A 97 -8.58 9.52 -2.96
N GLN A 98 -8.38 8.21 -3.18
CA GLN A 98 -9.42 7.22 -2.87
C GLN A 98 -9.61 7.07 -1.36
N GLU A 99 -10.86 6.85 -0.97
CA GLU A 99 -11.27 6.68 0.43
C GLU A 99 -10.49 5.56 1.14
N SER A 100 -10.18 4.46 0.43
CA SER A 100 -9.37 3.35 0.96
C SER A 100 -7.99 3.82 1.47
N ILE A 101 -7.38 4.77 0.75
CA ILE A 101 -6.07 5.34 1.09
C ILE A 101 -6.22 6.36 2.21
N GLN A 102 -7.20 7.26 2.09
CA GLN A 102 -7.42 8.32 3.06
C GLN A 102 -7.78 7.76 4.45
N VAL A 103 -8.50 6.64 4.54
CA VAL A 103 -8.81 6.00 5.83
C VAL A 103 -7.54 5.53 6.54
N VAL A 104 -6.57 4.96 5.82
CA VAL A 104 -5.28 4.53 6.42
C VAL A 104 -4.51 5.74 6.92
N VAL A 105 -4.43 6.79 6.10
CA VAL A 105 -3.73 8.04 6.44
C VAL A 105 -4.39 8.71 7.65
N SER A 106 -5.70 8.94 7.63
CA SER A 106 -6.46 9.50 8.77
C SER A 106 -6.21 8.72 10.04
N SER A 107 -6.24 7.38 9.97
CA SER A 107 -6.02 6.53 11.13
C SER A 107 -4.65 6.77 11.77
N TYR A 108 -3.61 7.00 10.97
CA TYR A 108 -2.28 7.34 11.48
C TYR A 108 -2.22 8.76 12.06
N LEU A 109 -2.79 9.75 11.35
CA LEU A 109 -2.84 11.14 11.81
C LEU A 109 -3.54 11.26 13.17
N GLU A 110 -4.62 10.51 13.39
CA GLU A 110 -5.40 10.52 14.62
C GLU A 110 -4.75 9.69 15.75
N SER A 111 -4.29 8.47 15.45
CA SER A 111 -3.85 7.52 16.49
C SER A 111 -2.38 7.64 16.87
N LYS A 112 -1.54 8.20 15.99
CA LYS A 112 -0.08 8.30 16.19
C LYS A 112 0.45 9.67 15.76
N PRO A 113 0.01 10.76 16.43
CA PRO A 113 0.48 12.10 16.12
C PRO A 113 2.01 12.17 16.20
N GLY A 114 2.62 12.84 15.22
CA GLY A 114 4.07 12.96 15.08
C GLY A 114 4.71 11.92 14.16
N THR A 115 4.03 10.83 13.78
CA THR A 115 4.57 9.90 12.78
C THR A 115 4.68 10.60 11.42
N ASN A 116 5.83 10.48 10.72
CA ASN A 116 5.94 10.91 9.34
C ASN A 116 5.19 9.91 8.45
N ILE A 117 4.03 10.29 7.92
CA ILE A 117 3.24 9.43 7.02
C ILE A 117 3.51 9.85 5.58
N ILE A 118 4.04 8.92 4.79
CA ILE A 118 4.40 9.12 3.40
C ILE A 118 3.68 8.07 2.57
N LEU A 119 2.90 8.51 1.60
CA LEU A 119 2.34 7.63 0.57
C LEU A 119 3.28 7.59 -0.64
N LEU A 120 3.59 6.39 -1.12
CA LEU A 120 4.17 6.16 -2.43
C LEU A 120 3.03 6.08 -3.45
N ASP A 121 2.76 7.18 -4.15
CA ASP A 121 1.76 7.22 -5.21
C ASP A 121 2.39 6.72 -6.52
N TRP A 122 2.05 5.48 -6.88
CA TRP A 122 2.44 4.83 -8.13
C TRP A 122 1.22 4.56 -9.01
N SER A 123 0.14 5.35 -8.86
CA SER A 123 -1.15 5.20 -9.56
C SER A 123 -1.04 5.17 -11.09
N ASN A 124 0.00 5.79 -11.65
CA ASN A 124 0.34 5.76 -13.08
C ASN A 124 0.92 4.41 -13.54
N MET A 125 1.52 3.65 -12.64
CA MET A 125 2.09 2.33 -12.91
C MET A 125 1.27 1.18 -12.33
N SER A 126 0.27 1.48 -11.48
CA SER A 126 -0.63 0.50 -10.86
C SER A 126 -1.88 0.17 -11.68
N HIS A 127 -2.02 0.73 -12.89
CA HIS A 127 -3.17 0.52 -13.76
C HIS A 127 -2.84 -0.34 -14.99
N GLY A 128 -3.85 -0.54 -15.84
CA GLY A 128 -3.71 -1.27 -17.10
C GLY A 128 -3.96 -2.76 -16.91
N SER A 129 -3.56 -3.56 -17.90
CA SER A 129 -3.64 -5.02 -17.78
C SER A 129 -2.96 -5.49 -16.50
N TYR A 130 -3.71 -6.19 -15.65
CA TYR A 130 -3.23 -6.62 -14.34
C TYR A 130 -1.91 -7.43 -14.45
N LEU A 131 -1.88 -8.48 -15.28
CA LEU A 131 -0.70 -9.36 -15.41
C LEU A 131 0.43 -8.77 -16.24
N VAL A 132 0.11 -7.98 -17.27
CA VAL A 132 1.11 -7.50 -18.23
C VAL A 132 1.74 -6.17 -17.79
N ASN A 133 0.97 -5.33 -17.11
CA ASN A 133 1.42 -4.01 -16.67
C ASN A 133 1.56 -3.96 -15.15
N ALA A 134 0.45 -3.87 -14.42
CA ALA A 134 0.46 -3.48 -13.01
C ALA A 134 1.27 -4.45 -12.13
N ALA A 135 1.04 -5.77 -12.24
CA ALA A 135 1.79 -6.75 -11.48
C ALA A 135 3.29 -6.71 -11.83
N ARG A 136 3.65 -6.64 -13.12
CA ARG A 136 5.05 -6.56 -13.56
C ARG A 136 5.75 -5.29 -13.10
N ASN A 137 5.01 -4.20 -13.02
CA ASN A 137 5.51 -2.91 -12.57
C ASN A 137 5.89 -2.93 -11.08
N THR A 138 5.30 -3.82 -10.26
CA THR A 138 5.61 -3.88 -8.82
C THR A 138 7.11 -4.03 -8.54
N LYS A 139 7.82 -4.88 -9.30
CA LYS A 139 9.28 -5.05 -9.19
C LYS A 139 10.05 -3.79 -9.57
N LYS A 140 9.63 -3.08 -10.62
CA LYS A 140 10.27 -1.83 -11.07
C LYS A 140 10.07 -0.71 -10.05
N VAL A 141 8.85 -0.53 -9.58
CA VAL A 141 8.50 0.46 -8.55
C VAL A 141 9.22 0.14 -7.24
N GLY A 142 9.28 -1.14 -6.86
CA GLY A 142 9.97 -1.60 -5.67
C GLY A 142 11.45 -1.23 -5.67
N ALA A 143 12.14 -1.49 -6.79
CA ALA A 143 13.54 -1.13 -6.98
C ALA A 143 13.77 0.39 -6.97
N ALA A 144 12.92 1.18 -7.62
CA ALA A 144 13.01 2.64 -7.63
C ALA A 144 12.79 3.23 -6.22
N ALA A 145 11.81 2.72 -5.47
CA ALA A 145 11.58 3.12 -4.09
C ALA A 145 12.76 2.74 -3.18
N ALA A 146 13.36 1.56 -3.36
CA ALA A 146 14.53 1.12 -2.60
C ALA A 146 15.72 2.07 -2.79
N GLU A 147 15.98 2.49 -4.02
CA GLU A 147 17.05 3.46 -4.33
C GLU A 147 16.84 4.78 -3.57
N GLN A 148 15.61 5.31 -3.56
CA GLN A 148 15.33 6.57 -2.88
C GLN A 148 15.32 6.44 -1.35
N ILE A 149 14.80 5.34 -0.80
CA ILE A 149 14.90 5.08 0.65
C ILE A 149 16.38 4.98 1.07
N LYS A 150 17.21 4.33 0.27
CA LYS A 150 18.67 4.28 0.50
C LYS A 150 19.25 5.70 0.55
N VAL A 151 18.88 6.58 -0.39
CA VAL A 151 19.32 7.98 -0.39
C VAL A 151 18.86 8.72 0.88
N LEU A 152 17.60 8.55 1.30
CA LEU A 152 17.10 9.15 2.54
C LEU A 152 17.88 8.68 3.77
N VAL A 153 18.17 7.38 3.85
CA VAL A 153 18.94 6.80 4.96
C VAL A 153 20.36 7.35 5.00
N GLU A 154 21.03 7.47 3.84
CA GLU A 154 22.36 8.07 3.75
C GLU A 154 22.40 9.56 4.11
N ASN A 155 21.26 10.26 3.96
CA ASN A 155 21.08 11.65 4.38
C ASN A 155 20.57 11.79 5.83
N GLY A 156 20.53 10.68 6.59
CA GLY A 156 20.30 10.71 8.03
C GLY A 156 18.89 10.35 8.47
N LEU A 157 18.04 9.79 7.60
CA LEU A 157 16.81 9.14 8.03
C LEU A 157 17.15 7.80 8.74
N PRO A 158 16.77 7.59 10.00
CA PRO A 158 17.09 6.34 10.69
C PRO A 158 16.33 5.16 10.09
N LEU A 159 17.05 4.20 9.52
CA LEU A 159 16.48 2.99 8.90
C LEU A 159 15.61 2.19 9.88
N ASP A 160 16.00 2.16 11.15
CA ASP A 160 15.28 1.46 12.21
C ASP A 160 13.94 2.08 12.60
N LYS A 161 13.67 3.31 12.13
CA LYS A 161 12.40 4.01 12.31
C LYS A 161 11.47 3.90 11.11
N ILE A 162 11.90 3.23 10.04
CA ILE A 162 11.11 3.04 8.82
C ILE A 162 10.23 1.79 8.98
N HIS A 163 8.93 1.97 8.75
CA HIS A 163 7.94 0.90 8.61
C HIS A 163 7.32 0.98 7.22
N ILE A 164 7.45 -0.07 6.43
CA ILE A 164 6.84 -0.15 5.09
C ILE A 164 5.51 -0.89 5.20
N ILE A 165 4.44 -0.33 4.63
CA ILE A 165 3.11 -0.93 4.60
C ILE A 165 2.64 -0.99 3.17
N GLY A 166 2.29 -2.18 2.69
CA GLY A 166 1.72 -2.36 1.36
C GLY A 166 0.31 -2.93 1.42
N HIS A 167 -0.57 -2.51 0.51
CA HIS A 167 -1.90 -3.08 0.31
C HIS A 167 -2.03 -3.71 -1.08
N SER A 168 -2.61 -4.92 -1.18
CA SER A 168 -2.84 -5.61 -2.46
C SER A 168 -1.54 -5.74 -3.28
N LEU A 169 -1.45 -5.17 -4.50
CA LEU A 169 -0.19 -5.11 -5.28
C LEU A 169 0.91 -4.34 -4.55
N GLY A 170 0.57 -3.34 -3.75
CA GLY A 170 1.49 -2.57 -2.92
C GLY A 170 2.21 -3.43 -1.89
N SER A 171 1.62 -4.55 -1.44
CA SER A 171 2.32 -5.53 -0.58
C SER A 171 3.55 -6.11 -1.28
N HIS A 172 3.45 -6.39 -2.58
CA HIS A 172 4.57 -6.89 -3.37
C HIS A 172 5.57 -5.79 -3.68
N VAL A 173 5.12 -4.55 -3.95
CA VAL A 173 6.01 -3.39 -4.06
C VAL A 173 6.83 -3.23 -2.76
N ALA A 174 6.17 -3.30 -1.60
CA ALA A 174 6.83 -3.23 -0.30
C ALA A 174 7.88 -4.35 -0.12
N GLY A 175 7.53 -5.60 -0.45
CA GLY A 175 8.46 -6.73 -0.41
C GLY A 175 9.67 -6.51 -1.32
N TYR A 176 9.45 -6.13 -2.58
CA TYR A 176 10.55 -5.80 -3.51
C TYR A 176 11.40 -4.64 -3.02
N THR A 177 10.81 -3.59 -2.45
CA THR A 177 11.55 -2.47 -1.89
C THR A 177 12.48 -2.91 -0.76
N ALA A 178 11.96 -3.68 0.20
CA ALA A 178 12.74 -4.12 1.35
C ALA A 178 13.82 -5.15 0.95
N ARG A 179 13.49 -6.08 0.04
CA ARG A 179 14.44 -7.05 -0.53
C ARG A 179 15.57 -6.38 -1.31
N GLU A 180 15.27 -5.36 -2.11
CA GLU A 180 16.30 -4.61 -2.84
C GLU A 180 17.19 -3.79 -1.89
N LEU A 181 16.61 -3.21 -0.82
CA LEU A 181 17.37 -2.55 0.25
C LEU A 181 18.37 -3.50 0.93
N GLN A 182 17.92 -4.71 1.25
CA GLN A 182 18.74 -5.74 1.87
C GLN A 182 19.83 -6.24 0.90
N ASN A 183 19.45 -6.69 -0.29
CA ASN A 183 20.35 -7.40 -1.21
C ASN A 183 21.39 -6.49 -1.87
N ARG A 184 21.02 -5.26 -2.25
CA ARG A 184 21.95 -4.34 -2.93
C ARG A 184 22.66 -3.39 -1.99
N TYR A 185 21.99 -2.96 -0.93
CA TYR A 185 22.48 -1.88 -0.08
C TYR A 185 22.78 -2.31 1.34
N GLN A 186 22.60 -3.59 1.69
CA GLN A 186 22.84 -4.14 3.03
C GLN A 186 22.06 -3.38 4.11
N LYS A 187 20.83 -2.95 3.76
CA LYS A 187 19.91 -2.20 4.63
C LYS A 187 18.67 -3.03 4.89
N THR A 188 18.60 -3.66 6.06
CA THR A 188 17.45 -4.47 6.46
C THR A 188 16.40 -3.58 7.14
N VAL A 189 15.19 -3.55 6.59
CA VAL A 189 14.04 -2.86 7.20
C VAL A 189 13.58 -3.64 8.42
N LYS A 190 13.25 -2.95 9.53
CA LYS A 190 12.83 -3.63 10.76
C LYS A 190 11.42 -4.19 10.70
N ARG A 191 10.50 -3.45 10.07
CA ARG A 191 9.10 -3.85 10.00
C ARG A 191 8.50 -3.62 8.62
N LEU A 192 7.81 -4.64 8.14
CA LEU A 192 6.98 -4.58 6.95
C LEU A 192 5.60 -5.16 7.27
N THR A 193 4.53 -4.42 6.98
CA THR A 193 3.16 -4.94 7.08
C THR A 193 2.56 -5.12 5.69
N ALA A 194 1.99 -6.29 5.43
CA ALA A 194 1.33 -6.61 4.17
C ALA A 194 -0.18 -6.76 4.40
N LEU A 195 -0.96 -5.86 3.81
CA LEU A 195 -2.41 -5.83 3.91
C LEU A 195 -3.00 -6.54 2.69
N ASP A 196 -3.51 -7.74 2.93
CA ASP A 196 -4.16 -8.61 1.96
C ASP A 196 -3.37 -8.75 0.63
N PRO A 197 -2.17 -9.37 0.67
CA PRO A 197 -1.28 -9.45 -0.50
C PRO A 197 -1.97 -10.07 -1.71
N ALA A 198 -1.75 -9.49 -2.89
CA ALA A 198 -2.42 -9.94 -4.11
C ALA A 198 -2.02 -11.39 -4.49
N PHE A 199 -3.01 -12.25 -4.68
CA PHE A 199 -2.80 -13.65 -5.05
C PHE A 199 -2.42 -13.85 -6.53
N PRO A 200 -3.18 -13.29 -7.51
CA PRO A 200 -2.90 -13.58 -8.91
C PRO A 200 -1.55 -12.98 -9.33
N ALA A 201 -0.79 -13.73 -10.14
CA ALA A 201 0.58 -13.42 -10.61
C ALA A 201 1.73 -13.65 -9.63
N PHE A 202 1.46 -13.81 -8.34
CA PHE A 202 2.51 -13.93 -7.32
C PHE A 202 2.60 -15.32 -6.70
N TYR A 203 1.54 -16.12 -6.83
CA TYR A 203 1.46 -17.44 -6.22
C TYR A 203 1.07 -18.54 -7.23
N PRO A 204 1.66 -19.75 -7.12
CA PRO A 204 2.71 -20.13 -6.19
C PRO A 204 4.05 -19.43 -6.51
N ASP A 205 4.93 -19.32 -5.50
CA ASP A 205 6.14 -18.50 -5.58
C ASP A 205 7.03 -18.86 -6.76
N GLY A 206 7.66 -17.84 -7.36
CA GLY A 206 8.65 -18.03 -8.41
C GLY A 206 8.12 -18.57 -9.75
N VAL A 207 6.81 -18.83 -9.88
CA VAL A 207 6.24 -19.28 -11.17
C VAL A 207 6.03 -18.14 -12.14
N VAL A 208 5.51 -17.00 -11.66
CA VAL A 208 5.27 -15.82 -12.50
C VAL A 208 6.03 -14.61 -11.94
N MET A 209 5.88 -14.32 -10.66
CA MET A 209 6.60 -13.28 -9.93
C MET A 209 6.91 -13.79 -8.53
N GLU A 210 7.95 -13.23 -7.91
CA GLU A 210 8.25 -13.49 -6.50
C GLU A 210 7.23 -12.75 -5.63
N HIS A 211 6.68 -13.43 -4.64
CA HIS A 211 5.77 -12.79 -3.69
C HIS A 211 6.53 -12.16 -2.51
N ILE A 212 5.78 -11.42 -1.69
CA ILE A 212 6.27 -10.94 -0.39
C ILE A 212 6.44 -12.11 0.57
N ASN A 213 7.52 -12.15 1.35
CA ASN A 213 7.78 -13.24 2.29
C ASN A 213 8.44 -12.74 3.59
N SER A 214 8.65 -13.66 4.53
CA SER A 214 9.16 -13.37 5.88
C SER A 214 10.62 -12.91 5.92
N GLU A 215 11.38 -13.08 4.84
CA GLU A 215 12.79 -12.71 4.74
C GLU A 215 12.97 -11.25 4.28
N ASP A 216 11.91 -10.61 3.76
CA ASP A 216 11.97 -9.25 3.21
C ASP A 216 12.27 -8.17 4.27
N ALA A 217 12.01 -8.43 5.55
CA ALA A 217 12.30 -7.54 6.68
C ALA A 217 12.59 -8.35 7.95
N GLU A 218 13.10 -7.69 9.00
CA GLU A 218 13.32 -8.35 10.31
C GLU A 218 12.01 -8.90 10.91
N PHE A 219 10.90 -8.20 10.68
CA PHE A 219 9.57 -8.63 11.07
C PHE A 219 8.54 -8.29 9.98
N VAL A 220 7.87 -9.33 9.47
CA VAL A 220 6.82 -9.21 8.45
C VAL A 220 5.48 -9.66 9.03
N ASP A 221 4.54 -8.73 9.21
CA ASP A 221 3.17 -9.03 9.62
C ASP A 221 2.19 -8.94 8.44
N VAL A 222 1.49 -10.04 8.17
CA VAL A 222 0.54 -10.13 7.05
C VAL A 222 -0.88 -10.24 7.58
N ILE A 223 -1.81 -9.49 7.01
CA ILE A 223 -3.23 -9.54 7.36
C ILE A 223 -4.01 -10.02 6.14
N HIS A 224 -4.68 -11.16 6.25
CA HIS A 224 -5.46 -11.77 5.17
C HIS A 224 -6.95 -11.51 5.38
N THR A 225 -7.59 -10.84 4.42
CA THR A 225 -9.01 -10.47 4.49
C THR A 225 -9.84 -10.99 3.33
N ASP A 226 -9.21 -11.32 2.19
CA ASP A 226 -9.88 -11.86 1.00
C ASP A 226 -9.16 -13.11 0.46
N ALA A 227 -8.70 -13.98 1.36
CA ALA A 227 -7.91 -15.15 1.03
C ALA A 227 -8.62 -16.08 0.04
N GLY A 228 -7.96 -16.38 -1.08
CA GLY A 228 -8.49 -17.23 -2.16
C GLY A 228 -9.48 -16.51 -3.09
N GLY A 229 -9.84 -15.26 -2.79
CA GLY A 229 -10.47 -14.33 -3.72
C GLY A 229 -9.38 -13.60 -4.51
N TYR A 230 -9.06 -12.37 -4.08
CA TYR A 230 -7.93 -11.60 -4.57
C TYR A 230 -6.72 -11.67 -3.64
N GLY A 231 -6.91 -11.96 -2.35
CA GLY A 231 -5.85 -12.09 -1.36
C GLY A 231 -5.22 -13.49 -1.35
N ALA A 232 -3.94 -13.57 -0.97
CA ALA A 232 -3.19 -14.82 -0.91
C ALA A 232 -3.79 -15.79 0.13
N PRO A 233 -4.13 -17.05 -0.22
CA PRO A 233 -4.63 -18.04 0.75
C PRO A 233 -3.49 -18.80 1.45
N VAL A 234 -2.29 -18.23 1.50
CA VAL A 234 -1.08 -18.86 2.04
C VAL A 234 -0.38 -17.94 3.01
N ARG A 235 0.28 -18.55 4.00
CA ARG A 235 1.06 -17.82 5.00
C ARG A 235 2.42 -17.46 4.43
N THR A 236 2.78 -16.19 4.51
CA THR A 236 4.07 -15.71 3.99
C THR A 236 4.78 -14.75 4.93
N GLY A 237 4.16 -14.32 6.03
CA GLY A 237 4.78 -13.44 7.00
C GLY A 237 5.63 -14.18 8.03
N THR A 238 6.33 -13.40 8.85
CA THR A 238 6.78 -13.87 10.17
C THR A 238 5.55 -14.22 11.04
N VAL A 239 4.48 -13.43 10.92
CA VAL A 239 3.17 -13.68 11.52
C VAL A 239 2.07 -13.36 10.50
N ASP A 240 1.07 -14.23 10.43
CA ASP A 240 -0.11 -14.06 9.58
C ASP A 240 -1.39 -13.99 10.42
N PHE A 241 -2.13 -12.90 10.27
CA PHE A 241 -3.42 -12.66 10.90
C PHE A 241 -4.55 -12.96 9.91
N TRP A 242 -5.59 -13.65 10.39
CA TRP A 242 -6.74 -14.08 9.59
C TRP A 242 -8.05 -13.59 10.24
N PRO A 243 -8.34 -12.26 10.24
CA PRO A 243 -9.58 -11.73 10.78
C PRO A 243 -10.80 -12.44 10.18
N ASN A 244 -11.73 -12.88 11.04
CA ASN A 244 -12.92 -13.64 10.63
C ASN A 244 -12.59 -14.90 9.79
N GLY A 245 -11.42 -15.50 10.03
CA GLY A 245 -10.90 -16.64 9.27
C GLY A 245 -10.28 -16.27 7.92
N GLY A 246 -10.07 -14.99 7.64
CA GLY A 246 -9.49 -14.44 6.41
C GLY A 246 -10.31 -14.66 5.14
N LYS A 247 -11.58 -15.06 5.29
CA LYS A 247 -12.43 -15.47 4.18
C LYS A 247 -12.94 -14.27 3.37
N SER A 248 -13.02 -14.47 2.06
CA SER A 248 -13.97 -13.74 1.21
C SER A 248 -15.39 -14.24 1.54
N ILE A 249 -16.31 -13.45 2.09
CA ILE A 249 -16.34 -11.99 2.26
C ILE A 249 -16.33 -11.66 3.75
N GLN A 250 -15.63 -10.59 4.13
CA GLN A 250 -15.61 -10.12 5.52
C GLN A 250 -16.99 -9.63 5.99
N PRO A 251 -17.37 -9.84 7.28
CA PRO A 251 -18.60 -9.32 7.82
C PRO A 251 -18.73 -7.79 7.61
N GLY A 252 -19.88 -7.35 7.07
CA GLY A 252 -20.13 -5.93 6.77
C GLY A 252 -19.77 -5.50 5.36
N CYS A 253 -18.97 -6.28 4.61
CA CYS A 253 -18.63 -5.94 3.24
C CYS A 253 -19.68 -6.39 2.23
N PRO A 254 -19.97 -5.57 1.20
CA PRO A 254 -20.93 -5.92 0.18
C PRO A 254 -20.41 -7.08 -0.67
N ARG A 255 -21.33 -7.96 -1.11
CA ARG A 255 -20.99 -9.10 -1.99
C ARG A 255 -20.44 -8.67 -3.34
N PHE A 256 -20.82 -7.47 -3.77
CA PHE A 256 -20.39 -6.80 -4.99
C PHE A 256 -20.19 -5.33 -4.62
N ALA A 257 -18.97 -4.83 -4.71
CA ALA A 257 -18.72 -3.40 -4.65
C ALA A 257 -18.51 -2.88 -6.09
N PRO A 258 -19.26 -1.86 -6.54
CA PRO A 258 -18.90 -1.17 -7.77
C PRO A 258 -17.52 -0.54 -7.60
N VAL A 259 -16.74 -0.49 -8.69
CA VAL A 259 -15.52 0.32 -8.75
C VAL A 259 -15.90 1.74 -8.33
N PRO A 260 -15.30 2.34 -7.27
CA PRO A 260 -15.29 3.78 -7.15
C PRO A 260 -14.35 4.23 -8.28
N LEU A 261 -14.88 4.26 -9.49
CA LEU A 261 -14.51 5.32 -10.39
C LEU A 261 -15.05 6.53 -9.63
N SER A 262 -14.16 7.24 -8.93
CA SER A 262 -14.42 8.64 -8.63
C SER A 262 -14.96 9.26 -9.92
N ASP A 263 -15.89 10.19 -9.80
CA ASP A 263 -16.51 10.92 -10.92
C ASP A 263 -15.50 11.72 -11.77
N ASP A 264 -14.19 11.46 -11.67
CA ASP A 264 -13.09 12.03 -12.45
C ASP A 264 -13.11 11.61 -13.94
N SER A 265 -14.19 10.95 -14.40
CA SER A 265 -14.49 10.78 -15.82
C SER A 265 -15.37 11.90 -16.39
N LYS A 266 -15.41 13.08 -15.76
CA LYS A 266 -15.95 14.31 -16.36
C LYS A 266 -14.84 15.33 -16.61
#